data_AF-A0ABD5DE63-F1
#
_entry.id   AF-A0ABD5DE63-F1
#
_cell.length_a   1.000
_cell.length_b   1.000
_cell.length_c   1.000
_cell.angle_alpha   90.00
_cell.angle_beta   90.00
_cell.angle_gamma   90.00
#
_symmetry.space_group_name_H-M   'P 1'
#
loop_
_entity.id
_entity.type
_entity.pdbx_description
1 polymer ?
#
loop_
_entity_poly.entity_id
_entity_poly.type
_entity_poly.pdbx_seq_one_letter_code
_entity_poly.pdbx_strand_id
1 'polypeptide(L)' 'RNATEEDFAKVGRLMTEGKVTARMMLTHRYDFKSLAEIYESDVINNRQLIKGVIHF' A
#
# COMPACT_ATOMS: atom_id res chain seq x y z
N ARG A 1 4.06 12.97 -12.74
CA ARG A 1 4.80 12.02 -13.60
C ARG A 1 4.56 10.61 -13.06
N ASN A 2 4.43 9.61 -13.92
CA ASN A 2 4.42 8.22 -13.47
C ASN A 2 5.85 7.75 -13.24
N ALA A 3 6.03 6.74 -12.40
CA ALA A 3 7.33 6.10 -12.20
C ALA A 3 7.78 5.41 -13.49
N THR A 4 9.06 5.54 -13.81
CA THR A 4 9.72 4.79 -14.90
C THR A 4 10.23 3.44 -14.38
N GLU A 5 10.63 2.54 -15.29
CA GLU A 5 11.31 1.30 -14.92
C GLU A 5 12.57 1.53 -14.06
N GLU A 6 13.31 2.60 -14.35
CA GLU A 6 14.48 2.98 -13.57
C GLU A 6 14.12 3.37 -12.13
N ASP A 7 13.00 4.10 -11.95
CA ASP A 7 12.47 4.42 -10.62
C ASP A 7 12.14 3.14 -9.85
N PHE A 8 11.51 2.14 -10.48
CA PHE A 8 11.21 0.85 -9.86
C PHE A 8 12.47 0.07 -9.50
N ALA A 9 13.46 0.00 -10.41
CA ALA A 9 14.73 -0.69 -10.15
C ALA A 9 15.48 -0.06 -8.97
N LYS A 10 15.46 1.28 -8.85
CA LYS A 10 16.05 2.00 -7.72
C LYS A 10 15.34 1.69 -6.41
N VAL A 11 14.00 1.71 -6.39
CA VAL A 11 13.22 1.36 -5.20
C VAL A 11 13.48 -0.08 -4.79
N GLY A 12 13.53 -1.01 -5.75
CA GLY A 12 13.86 -2.42 -5.50
C GLY A 12 15.20 -2.60 -4.79
N ARG A 13 16.26 -1.92 -5.26
CA ARG A 13 17.57 -1.95 -4.58
C ARG A 13 17.51 -1.42 -3.15
N LEU A 14 16.84 -0.28 -2.94
CA LEU A 14 16.67 0.30 -1.61
C LEU A 14 15.87 -0.61 -0.66
N MET A 15 14.91 -1.37 -1.20
CA MET A 15 14.15 -2.36 -0.42
C MET A 15 15.02 -3.56 -0.04
N THR A 16 15.83 -4.08 -0.96
CA THR A 16 16.79 -5.17 -0.68
C THR A 16 17.83 -4.75 0.37
N GLU A 17 18.28 -3.51 0.33
CA GLU A 17 19.21 -2.93 1.32
C GLU A 17 18.53 -2.58 2.66
N GLY A 18 17.21 -2.75 2.78
CA GLY A 18 16.45 -2.41 3.99
C GLY A 18 16.27 -0.90 4.25
N LYS A 19 16.72 -0.04 3.33
CA LYS A 19 16.61 1.42 3.44
C LYS A 19 15.20 1.94 3.22
N VAL A 20 14.39 1.17 2.48
CA VAL A 20 12.96 1.41 2.29
C VAL A 20 12.22 0.14 2.66
N THR A 21 11.15 0.26 3.45
CA THR A 21 10.29 -0.88 3.76
C THR A 21 8.84 -0.55 3.48
N ALA A 22 8.05 -1.56 3.10
CA ALA A 22 6.63 -1.37 2.85
C ALA A 22 5.88 -0.85 4.10
N ARG A 23 6.35 -1.20 5.30
CA ARG A 23 5.79 -0.74 6.58
C ARG A 23 5.87 0.78 6.77
N MET A 24 6.75 1.47 6.05
CA MET A 24 6.84 2.94 6.10
C MET A 24 5.62 3.62 5.47
N MET A 25 4.89 2.93 4.57
CA MET A 25 3.74 3.50 3.85
C MET A 25 2.44 2.74 4.11
N LEU A 26 2.50 1.49 4.55
CA LEU A 26 1.31 0.66 4.79
C LEU A 26 0.64 1.01 6.11
N THR A 27 -0.53 1.62 6.02
CA THR A 27 -1.35 1.95 7.19
C THR A 27 -2.42 0.90 7.48
N HIS A 28 -2.96 0.25 6.44
CA HIS A 28 -4.10 -0.65 6.57
C HIS A 28 -3.95 -1.89 5.69
N ARG A 29 -4.54 -3.00 6.14
CA ARG A 29 -4.65 -4.25 5.40
C ARG A 29 -6.12 -4.68 5.41
N TYR A 30 -6.60 -5.12 4.26
CA TYR A 30 -7.98 -5.59 4.08
C TYR A 30 -7.97 -7.00 3.52
N ASP A 31 -8.96 -7.80 3.89
CA ASP A 31 -9.22 -9.10 3.27
C ASP A 31 -10.19 -8.91 2.10
N PHE A 32 -9.88 -9.52 0.95
CA PHE A 32 -10.70 -9.40 -0.25
C PHE A 32 -12.14 -9.90 -0.03
N LYS A 33 -12.33 -10.95 0.78
CA LYS A 33 -13.64 -11.58 0.99
C LYS A 33 -14.61 -10.65 1.71
N SER A 34 -14.12 -9.85 2.65
CA SER A 34 -14.95 -8.93 3.44
C SER A 34 -14.88 -7.49 2.97
N LEU A 35 -14.03 -7.16 1.99
CA LEU A 35 -13.80 -5.78 1.57
C LEU A 35 -15.07 -5.07 1.13
N ALA A 36 -15.96 -5.77 0.42
CA ALA A 36 -17.22 -5.21 -0.05
C ALA A 36 -18.13 -4.72 1.10
N GLU A 37 -18.06 -5.36 2.26
CA GLU A 37 -18.89 -5.04 3.42
C GLU A 37 -18.40 -3.78 4.16
N ILE A 38 -17.10 -3.49 4.08
CA ILE A 38 -16.45 -2.41 4.85
C ILE A 38 -15.94 -1.25 3.97
N TYR A 39 -16.08 -1.36 2.65
CA TYR A 39 -15.40 -0.45 1.70
C TYR A 39 -15.72 1.02 1.96
N GLU A 40 -16.99 1.36 2.18
CA GLU A 40 -17.39 2.75 2.37
C GLU A 40 -16.86 3.34 3.67
N SER A 41 -16.99 2.64 4.81
CA SER A 41 -16.53 3.12 6.10
C SER A 41 -15.02 3.15 6.21
N ASP A 42 -14.37 2.07 5.80
CA ASP A 42 -12.97 1.80 6.14
C ASP A 42 -12.00 2.25 5.06
N VAL A 43 -12.49 2.49 3.83
CA VAL A 43 -11.70 2.98 2.68
C VAL A 43 -12.13 4.39 2.27
N ILE A 44 -13.39 4.61 1.89
CA ILE A 44 -13.83 5.90 1.36
C ILE A 44 -13.85 6.99 2.43
N ASN A 45 -14.45 6.70 3.57
CA ASN A 45 -14.66 7.68 4.63
C ASN A 45 -13.52 7.74 5.67
N ASN A 46 -12.49 6.89 5.52
CA ASN A 46 -11.39 6.79 6.47
C ASN A 46 -10.25 7.78 6.17
N ARG A 47 -10.21 8.90 6.89
CA ARG A 47 -9.15 9.93 6.76
C ARG A 47 -7.77 9.48 7.28
N GLN A 48 -7.69 8.39 8.04
CA GLN A 48 -6.43 7.81 8.50
C GLN A 48 -5.82 6.85 7.47
N LEU A 49 -6.57 6.48 6.43
CA LEU A 49 -6.08 5.64 5.35
C LEU A 49 -5.11 6.44 4.45
N ILE A 50 -3.81 6.17 4.60
CA ILE A 50 -2.78 6.69 3.69
C ILE A 50 -2.52 5.70 2.57
N LYS A 51 -2.46 4.40 2.90
CA LYS A 51 -2.32 3.30 1.95
C LYS A 51 -2.90 2.01 2.52
N GLY A 52 -3.77 1.38 1.73
CA GLY A 52 -4.34 0.06 1.98
C GLY A 52 -3.73 -0.99 1.06
N VAL A 53 -3.59 -2.21 1.56
CA VAL A 53 -3.28 -3.40 0.74
C VAL A 53 -4.38 -4.43 0.93
N ILE A 54 -4.82 -5.00 -0.19
CA ILE A 54 -5.80 -6.09 -0.21
C ILE A 54 -5.04 -7.41 -0.23
N HIS A 55 -5.33 -8.26 0.75
CA HIS A 55 -4.95 -9.65 0.79
C HIS A 55 -6.07 -10.49 0.17
N PHE A 56 -5.71 -11.36 -0.77
CA PHE A 56 -6.64 -12.26 -1.47
C PHE A 56 -6.72 -13.62 -0.78
#